data_AF-A0A970QDG5-F1
#
_entry.id   AF-A0A970QDG5-F1
#
_cell.length_a   1.000
_cell.length_b   1.000
_cell.length_c   1.000
_cell.angle_alpha   90.00
_cell.angle_beta   90.00
_cell.angle_gamma   90.00
#
_symmetry.space_group_name_H-M   'P 1'
#
loop_
_entity.id
_entity.type
_entity.pdbx_description
1 polymer ?
#
loop_
_entity_poly.entity_id
_entity_poly.type
_entity_poly.pdbx_seq_one_letter_code
_entity_poly.pdbx_strand_id
1 'polypeptide(L)'
;QLPNVALIGFSGTDGSWSYPGGQITMPGGYRVTYPIGRYLDSTNAIRIATTSNMKSRVTPDIDLPINMDTCAEFFLKNKDLVLQRAIEEIKARNK
;
A
#
# COMPACT_ATOMS: atom_id res chain seq x y z
N GLN A 1 7.66 -3.83 13.29
CA GLN A 1 7.49 -4.93 12.31
C GLN A 1 7.05 -6.17 13.06
N LEU A 2 6.16 -6.97 12.46
CA LEU A 2 5.82 -8.29 13.00
C LEU A 2 6.93 -9.28 12.62
N PRO A 3 7.31 -10.23 13.50
CA PRO A 3 8.50 -11.06 13.29
C PRO A 3 8.41 -11.98 12.06
N ASN A 4 7.20 -12.36 11.65
CA ASN A 4 6.97 -13.34 10.58
C ASN A 4 6.27 -12.72 9.35
N VAL A 5 6.40 -11.41 9.16
CA VAL A 5 5.78 -10.69 8.05
C VAL A 5 6.85 -9.91 7.29
N ALA A 6 6.78 -9.95 5.97
CA ALA A 6 7.55 -9.08 5.09
C ALA A 6 6.61 -8.46 4.05
N LEU A 7 6.71 -7.15 3.87
CA LEU A 7 5.99 -6.42 2.83
C LEU A 7 6.87 -6.36 1.57
N ILE A 8 6.30 -6.72 0.43
CA ILE A 8 6.98 -6.77 -0.87
C ILE A 8 6.16 -5.98 -1.87
N GLY A 9 6.80 -5.14 -2.67
CA GLY A 9 6.13 -4.31 -3.67
C GLY A 9 7.09 -3.40 -4.41
N PHE A 10 6.56 -2.51 -5.25
CA PHE A 10 7.33 -1.53 -6.03
C PHE A 10 7.41 -0.14 -5.40
N SER A 11 6.50 0.13 -4.45
CA SER A 11 6.37 1.42 -3.80
C SER A 11 5.57 1.28 -2.50
N GLY A 12 5.62 2.31 -1.66
CA GLY A 12 4.74 2.38 -0.50
C GLY A 12 3.28 2.57 -0.89
N THR A 13 2.36 2.15 -0.02
CA THR A 13 0.92 2.31 -0.26
C THR A 13 0.58 3.79 -0.41
N ASP A 14 -0.44 4.10 -1.20
CA ASP A 14 -0.99 5.46 -1.36
C ASP A 14 -1.39 6.14 -0.04
N GLY A 15 -1.71 5.34 0.98
CA GLY A 15 -2.13 5.87 2.28
C GLY A 15 -3.53 6.49 2.22
N SER A 16 -4.45 5.91 1.44
CA SER A 16 -5.82 6.45 1.32
C SER A 16 -6.84 5.78 2.26
N TRP A 17 -6.39 4.86 3.13
CA TRP A 17 -7.30 4.06 3.94
C TRP A 17 -7.68 4.73 5.24
N SER A 18 -8.98 4.87 5.43
CA SER A 18 -9.63 5.49 6.59
C SER A 18 -11.01 4.84 6.77
N TYR A 19 -11.70 5.10 7.89
CA TYR A 19 -13.03 4.52 8.10
C TYR A 19 -14.05 5.31 7.25
N PRO A 20 -14.62 4.73 6.17
CA PRO A 20 -15.58 5.43 5.33
C PRO A 20 -16.91 5.58 6.07
N GLY A 21 -17.75 6.53 5.65
CA GLY A 21 -19.12 6.63 6.17
C GLY A 21 -19.67 8.04 6.25
N GLY A 22 -18.84 9.07 6.08
CA GLY A 22 -19.29 10.46 5.98
C GLY A 22 -19.88 10.73 4.61
N GLN A 23 -21.06 11.32 4.58
CA GLN A 23 -21.67 11.82 3.35
C GLN A 23 -22.37 13.15 3.62
N ILE A 24 -22.12 14.13 2.76
CA ILE A 24 -22.86 15.39 2.70
C ILE A 24 -23.55 15.46 1.34
N THR A 25 -24.85 15.71 1.34
CA THR A 25 -25.61 16.05 0.13
C THR A 25 -25.68 17.57 0.03
N MET A 26 -25.09 18.12 -1.02
CA MET A 26 -25.11 19.55 -1.30
C MET A 26 -26.35 19.94 -2.12
N PRO A 27 -26.72 21.24 -2.15
CA PRO A 27 -27.71 21.73 -3.12
C PRO A 27 -27.36 21.32 -4.55
N GLY A 28 -28.38 21.01 -5.37
CA GLY A 28 -28.18 20.47 -6.72
C GLY A 28 -27.88 18.96 -6.78
N GLY A 29 -27.86 18.26 -5.64
CA GLY A 29 -27.77 16.80 -5.59
C GLY A 29 -26.35 16.24 -5.61
N TYR A 30 -25.33 17.09 -5.53
CA TYR A 30 -23.94 16.64 -5.41
C TYR A 30 -23.71 15.94 -4.08
N ARG A 31 -22.91 14.86 -4.09
CA ARG A 31 -22.56 14.09 -2.90
C ARG A 31 -21.06 14.20 -2.64
N VAL A 32 -20.70 14.61 -1.43
CA VAL A 32 -19.33 14.57 -0.93
C VAL A 32 -19.24 13.41 0.04
N THR A 33 -18.45 12.40 -0.31
CA THR A 33 -18.12 11.29 0.59
C THR A 33 -16.76 11.52 1.23
N TYR A 34 -16.68 11.34 2.53
CA TYR A 34 -15.44 11.56 3.29
C TYR A 34 -15.31 10.52 4.41
N PRO A 35 -14.09 10.26 4.86
CA PRO A 35 -13.88 9.36 5.98
C PRO A 35 -14.24 10.00 7.32
N ILE A 36 -14.79 9.20 8.22
CA ILE A 36 -15.21 9.60 9.57
C ILE A 36 -14.29 9.08 10.67
N GLY A 37 -13.29 8.27 10.33
CA GLY A 37 -12.33 7.73 11.30
C GLY A 37 -10.92 7.57 10.73
N ARG A 38 -9.94 7.58 11.64
CA ARG A 38 -8.51 7.42 11.33
C ARG A 38 -8.03 6.06 11.81
N TYR A 39 -7.19 5.40 11.00
CA TYR A 39 -6.45 4.22 11.46
C TYR A 39 -5.17 4.66 12.16
N LEU A 40 -5.11 4.45 13.46
CA LEU A 40 -3.98 4.84 14.31
C LEU A 40 -3.15 3.62 14.70
N ASP A 41 -1.85 3.82 14.97
CA ASP A 41 -1.01 2.83 15.66
C ASP A 41 -1.07 3.01 17.18
N SER A 42 -0.29 2.19 17.90
CA SER A 42 -0.15 2.23 19.35
C SER A 42 0.43 3.54 19.89
N THR A 43 0.95 4.42 19.02
CA THR A 43 1.45 5.76 19.38
C THR A 43 0.46 6.87 19.01
N ASN A 44 -0.76 6.51 18.58
CA ASN A 44 -1.78 7.42 18.05
C ASN A 44 -1.39 8.13 16.75
N ALA A 45 -0.36 7.66 16.05
CA ALA A 45 0.00 8.19 14.73
C ALA A 45 -0.85 7.53 13.64
N ILE A 46 -1.24 8.31 12.62
CA ILE A 46 -1.98 7.79 11.47
C ILE A 46 -1.10 6.81 10.70
N ARG A 47 -1.57 5.57 10.50
CA ARG A 47 -0.77 4.49 9.90
C ARG A 47 -0.79 4.47 8.39
N ILE A 48 -1.98 4.62 7.80
CA ILE A 48 -2.20 4.41 6.37
C ILE A 48 -2.54 5.75 5.74
N ALA A 49 -1.64 6.72 5.96
CA ALA A 49 -1.66 8.01 5.31
C ALA A 49 -0.25 8.44 4.94
N THR A 50 -0.12 9.01 3.74
CA THR A 50 1.10 9.68 3.31
C THR A 50 1.39 10.85 4.25
N THR A 51 2.64 10.99 4.69
CA THR A 51 3.07 12.09 5.56
C THR A 51 3.15 13.42 4.81
N SER A 52 3.29 14.52 5.55
CA SER A 52 3.44 15.87 4.99
C SER A 52 4.61 16.05 4.01
N ASN A 53 5.60 15.16 4.05
CA ASN A 53 6.73 15.12 3.11
C ASN A 53 6.53 14.13 1.94
N MET A 54 5.29 13.76 1.65
CA MET A 54 4.91 12.88 0.54
C MET A 54 5.50 11.46 0.63
N LYS A 55 5.81 10.98 1.83
CA LYS A 55 6.26 9.60 2.06
C LYS A 55 5.13 8.72 2.58
N SER A 56 4.98 7.54 2.00
CA SER A 56 4.10 6.53 2.57
C SER A 56 4.64 6.05 3.92
N ARG A 57 3.74 5.79 4.87
CA ARG A 57 4.09 5.16 6.15
C ARG A 57 4.11 3.63 6.08
N VAL A 58 3.59 3.05 5.00
CA VAL A 58 3.60 1.61 4.74
C VAL A 58 4.43 1.37 3.49
N THR A 59 5.73 1.19 3.68
CA THR A 59 6.72 0.95 2.63
C THR A 59 7.16 -0.52 2.62
N PRO A 60 7.43 -1.11 1.45
CA PRO A 60 7.93 -2.48 1.37
C PRO A 60 9.20 -2.67 2.20
N ASP A 61 9.33 -3.83 2.84
CA ASP A 61 10.59 -4.29 3.42
C ASP A 61 11.54 -4.78 2.31
N ILE A 62 10.96 -5.30 1.22
CA ILE A 62 11.66 -5.73 0.01
C ILE A 62 11.09 -4.94 -1.17
N ASP A 63 11.89 -4.01 -1.68
CA ASP A 63 11.50 -3.15 -2.79
C ASP A 63 11.92 -3.75 -4.13
N LEU A 64 11.00 -3.77 -5.09
CA LEU A 64 11.27 -4.12 -6.47
C LEU A 64 11.38 -2.83 -7.30
N PRO A 65 12.39 -2.72 -8.18
CA PRO A 65 12.56 -1.51 -8.97
C PRO A 65 11.37 -1.31 -9.91
N ILE A 66 10.81 -0.10 -9.96
CA ILE A 66 9.81 0.28 -10.96
C ILE A 66 10.50 0.91 -12.17
N ASN A 67 10.70 0.11 -13.21
CA ASN A 67 11.31 0.56 -14.46
C ASN A 67 10.63 -0.11 -15.67
N MET A 68 11.08 0.26 -16.88
CA MET A 68 10.50 -0.25 -18.11
C MET A 68 10.66 -1.76 -18.27
N ASP A 69 11.74 -2.35 -17.75
CA ASP A 69 11.97 -3.80 -17.82
C ASP A 69 10.96 -4.53 -16.93
N THR A 70 10.77 -4.08 -15.69
CA THR A 70 9.78 -4.68 -14.79
C THR A 70 8.36 -4.52 -15.29
N CYS A 71 8.04 -3.39 -15.93
CA CYS A 71 6.75 -3.17 -16.59
C CYS A 71 6.57 -4.12 -17.78
N ALA A 72 7.61 -4.33 -18.59
CA ALA A 72 7.56 -5.25 -19.73
C ALA A 72 7.36 -6.70 -19.28
N GLU A 73 8.03 -7.16 -18.22
CA GLU A 73 7.80 -8.49 -17.65
C GLU A 73 6.33 -8.66 -17.21
N PHE A 74 5.74 -7.66 -16.54
CA PHE A 74 4.35 -7.72 -16.10
C PHE A 74 3.35 -7.66 -17.25
N PHE A 75 3.39 -6.60 -18.07
CA PHE A 75 2.36 -6.33 -19.08
C PHE A 75 2.52 -7.12 -20.38
N LEU A 76 3.75 -7.45 -20.79
CA LEU A 76 4.01 -8.12 -22.08
C LEU A 76 4.26 -9.61 -21.93
N LYS A 77 4.87 -10.03 -20.81
CA LYS A 77 5.24 -11.43 -20.57
C LYS A 77 4.35 -12.14 -19.56
N ASN A 78 3.33 -11.45 -19.03
CA ASN A 78 2.38 -11.98 -18.06
C ASN A 78 3.05 -12.59 -16.81
N LYS A 79 4.14 -11.94 -16.34
CA LYS A 79 4.89 -12.36 -15.16
C LYS A 79 4.67 -11.40 -14.00
N ASP A 80 4.13 -11.91 -12.91
CA ASP A 80 4.03 -11.17 -11.66
C ASP A 80 5.35 -11.28 -10.87
N LEU A 81 6.19 -10.25 -11.01
CA LEU A 81 7.48 -10.17 -10.33
C LEU A 81 7.35 -10.04 -8.81
N VAL A 82 6.28 -9.40 -8.31
CA VAL A 82 6.03 -9.25 -6.86
C VAL A 82 5.72 -10.62 -6.27
N LEU A 83 4.83 -11.36 -6.92
CA LEU A 83 4.46 -12.71 -6.50
C LEU A 83 5.64 -13.69 -6.58
N GLN A 84 6.42 -13.63 -7.66
CA GLN A 84 7.62 -14.46 -7.81
C GLN A 84 8.60 -14.20 -6.66
N ARG A 85 8.90 -12.93 -6.38
CA ARG A 85 9.79 -12.55 -5.27
C ARG A 85 9.24 -12.99 -3.92
N ALA A 86 7.93 -12.90 -3.71
CA ALA A 86 7.29 -13.37 -2.48
C ALA A 86 7.46 -14.88 -2.28
N ILE A 87 7.29 -15.69 -3.33
CA ILE A 87 7.48 -17.14 -3.27
C ILE A 87 8.94 -17.49 -2.93
N GLU A 88 9.91 -16.79 -3.54
CA GLU A 88 11.33 -16.98 -3.24
C GLU A 88 11.65 -16.67 -1.77
N GLU A 89 11.11 -15.56 -1.26
CA GLU A 89 11.32 -15.13 0.12
C GLU A 89 10.75 -16.13 1.12
N ILE A 90 9.54 -16.64 0.87
CA ILE A 90 8.91 -17.68 1.69
C ILE A 90 9.78 -18.95 1.69
N LYS A 91 10.27 -19.38 0.51
CA LYS A 91 11.15 -20.56 0.41
C LYS A 91 12.48 -20.35 1.15
N ALA A 92 13.05 -19.16 1.09
CA ALA A 92 14.31 -18.83 1.75
C ALA A 92 14.19 -18.85 3.28
N ARG A 93 13.06 -18.38 3.83
CA ARG A 93 12.81 -18.35 5.29
C ARG A 93 12.44 -19.70 5.90
N ASN A 94 12.01 -20.66 5.07
CA ASN A 94 11.63 -22.01 5.48
C ASN A 94 12.76 -23.04 5.31
N LYS A 95 13.96 -22.61 4.93
CA LYS A 95 15.18 -23.43 4.95
C LYS A 95 15.88 -23.28 6.27
#